data_AF-A0A1H0U4T4-F1
#
_entry.id   AF-A0A1H0U4T4-F1
#
_cell.length_a   1.000
_cell.length_b   1.000
_cell.length_c   1.000
_cell.angle_alpha   90.00
_cell.angle_beta   90.00
_cell.angle_gamma   90.00
#
_symmetry.space_group_name_H-M   'P 1'
#
loop_
_entity.id
_entity.type
_entity.pdbx_description
1 polymer ?
#
loop_
_entity_poly.entity_id
_entity_poly.type
_entity_poly.pdbx_seq_one_letter_code
_entity_poly.pdbx_strand_id
1 'polypeptide(L)'
;MSSLSQTAAVPAAADLSEDALYRKVMRRILPLLLLCYVVAYLDRVNVGFAKLQMLDDLSLSDSVYALGASIFFWGYFLFEMPSNLLLHRYGARFWIARIMITWGIVSSSMAFVVPLAQFFNVQTSTMFYTLRFLLGLCEAGFFPGVILYMNYWFPARRQSVAMSGFLVAIPLSLTLGSVVSGWLMEQTHGLSGMSGWQWMLLLEGLPSIVVAFIVLAFLGDGPDSAKWLSAQEKAVLSRNLKRESAHKSHSVGAALRSPRVWLLTLILLTFNTGFYGLAFWLPSIIRASGVQSPMHIGLLTAIPYLTAIFAMVWNAQHSRKTGERRLHAAIPALIGGVGLVLSAAFAHDVPLSILFLTIATCGILSLMPIYWTLPGQILSGPAAAAGIALINSVGNLSGFTGSMITGIAKEVTGNINNGTYALGACLLVSCALIAMIPRAMLNPPAEQ
;
A
#
# COMPACT_ATOMS: atom_id res chain seq x y z
N MET A 1 -34.47 -45.64 35.51
CA MET A 1 -33.29 -45.24 36.30
C MET A 1 -32.11 -45.01 35.34
N SER A 2 -31.56 -43.78 35.34
CA SER A 2 -30.20 -43.36 34.93
C SER A 2 -29.60 -43.87 33.61
N SER A 3 -29.06 -43.07 32.69
CA SER A 3 -28.46 -41.73 32.80
C SER A 3 -28.29 -41.15 31.39
N LEU A 4 -28.79 -39.94 31.17
CA LEU A 4 -28.41 -39.11 30.04
C LEU A 4 -27.12 -38.37 30.43
N SER A 5 -26.00 -38.72 29.81
CA SER A 5 -24.76 -37.96 29.89
C SER A 5 -24.92 -36.63 29.13
N GLN A 6 -25.35 -35.59 29.84
CA GLN A 6 -25.17 -34.21 29.40
C GLN A 6 -23.67 -33.91 29.34
N THR A 7 -23.10 -33.93 28.14
CA THR A 7 -21.87 -33.18 27.84
C THR A 7 -22.17 -31.70 28.04
N ALA A 8 -21.80 -31.17 29.21
CA ALA A 8 -21.88 -29.76 29.51
C ALA A 8 -21.07 -28.96 28.48
N ALA A 9 -21.76 -28.15 27.68
CA ALA A 9 -21.15 -27.12 26.88
C ALA A 9 -20.50 -26.09 27.83
N VAL A 10 -19.19 -25.89 27.73
CA VAL A 10 -18.50 -24.74 28.31
C VAL A 10 -18.00 -23.84 27.17
N PRO A 11 -18.78 -22.88 26.62
CA PRO A 11 -18.29 -22.05 25.51
C PRO A 11 -18.56 -20.54 25.65
N ALA A 12 -18.42 -19.92 26.84
CA ALA A 12 -18.61 -18.45 26.95
C ALA A 12 -17.46 -17.70 27.67
N ALA A 13 -16.99 -18.19 28.81
CA ALA A 13 -15.97 -17.48 29.60
C ALA A 13 -14.56 -17.55 28.98
N ALA A 14 -14.23 -18.66 28.31
CA ALA A 14 -12.93 -18.85 27.65
C ALA A 14 -12.78 -17.96 26.39
N ASP A 15 -13.86 -17.82 25.60
CA ASP A 15 -13.86 -16.99 24.39
C ASP A 15 -13.76 -15.49 24.70
N LEU A 16 -14.41 -15.02 25.78
CA LEU A 16 -14.32 -13.63 26.24
C LEU A 16 -12.90 -13.26 26.72
N SER A 17 -12.20 -14.20 27.39
CA SER A 17 -10.81 -14.02 27.81
C SER A 17 -9.86 -13.95 26.61
N GLU A 18 -10.09 -14.78 25.59
CA GLU A 18 -9.27 -14.80 24.38
C GLU A 18 -9.46 -13.51 23.54
N ASP A 19 -10.70 -13.03 23.39
CA ASP A 19 -10.99 -11.77 22.69
C ASP A 19 -10.33 -10.56 23.34
N ALA A 20 -10.34 -10.50 24.67
CA ALA A 20 -9.65 -9.46 25.42
C ALA A 20 -8.13 -9.52 25.19
N LEU A 21 -7.55 -10.72 25.15
CA LEU A 21 -6.13 -10.93 24.87
C LEU A 21 -5.74 -10.43 23.47
N TYR A 22 -6.46 -10.80 22.42
CA TYR A 22 -6.14 -10.30 21.08
C TYR A 22 -6.37 -8.80 20.93
N ARG A 23 -7.35 -8.22 21.64
CA ARG A 23 -7.51 -6.76 21.69
C ARG A 23 -6.33 -6.07 22.36
N LYS A 24 -5.78 -6.67 23.43
CA LYS A 24 -4.54 -6.21 24.08
C LYS A 24 -3.36 -6.24 23.12
N VAL A 25 -3.19 -7.35 22.38
CA VAL A 25 -2.14 -7.49 21.34
C VAL A 25 -2.29 -6.44 20.25
N MET A 26 -3.50 -6.27 19.70
CA MET A 26 -3.78 -5.26 18.67
C MET A 26 -3.46 -3.84 19.14
N ARG A 27 -3.90 -3.45 20.34
CA ARG A 27 -3.64 -2.11 20.89
C ARG A 27 -2.15 -1.81 21.08
N ARG A 28 -1.32 -2.84 21.27
CA ARG A 28 0.12 -2.66 21.48
C ARG A 28 0.90 -2.64 20.18
N ILE A 29 0.56 -3.50 19.24
CA ILE A 29 1.33 -3.72 18.01
C ILE A 29 0.84 -2.83 16.86
N LEU A 30 -0.48 -2.75 16.67
CA LEU A 30 -1.06 -2.14 15.48
C LEU A 30 -0.74 -0.64 15.34
N PRO A 31 -0.76 0.20 16.42
CA PRO A 31 -0.41 1.62 16.28
C PRO A 31 1.01 1.84 15.78
N LEU A 32 1.97 1.04 16.24
CA LEU A 32 3.36 1.15 15.81
C LEU A 32 3.52 0.72 14.35
N LEU A 33 2.90 -0.40 13.95
CA LEU A 33 2.91 -0.83 12.55
C LEU A 33 2.23 0.20 11.63
N LEU A 34 1.09 0.75 12.07
CA LEU A 34 0.39 1.82 11.34
C LEU A 34 1.29 3.03 11.16
N LEU A 35 1.99 3.49 12.21
CA LEU A 35 2.96 4.57 12.11
C LEU A 35 4.07 4.25 11.10
N CYS A 36 4.67 3.05 11.19
CA CYS A 36 5.71 2.63 10.23
C CYS A 36 5.21 2.67 8.79
N TYR A 37 3.96 2.25 8.55
CA TYR A 37 3.38 2.22 7.21
C TYR A 37 2.96 3.60 6.72
N VAL A 38 2.55 4.50 7.63
CA VAL A 38 2.30 5.90 7.29
C VAL A 38 3.58 6.56 6.77
N VAL A 39 4.70 6.37 7.48
CA VAL A 39 5.99 6.91 7.02
C VAL A 39 6.41 6.25 5.69
N ALA A 40 6.22 4.93 5.54
CA ALA A 40 6.54 4.22 4.30
C ALA A 40 5.82 4.79 3.07
N TYR A 41 4.51 5.01 3.19
CA TYR A 41 3.75 5.57 2.07
C TYR A 41 4.03 7.05 1.83
N LEU A 42 4.36 7.81 2.87
CA LEU A 42 4.75 9.21 2.76
C LEU A 42 5.99 9.34 1.87
N ASP A 43 7.09 8.61 2.15
CA ASP A 43 8.28 8.63 1.28
C ASP A 43 8.03 8.02 -0.11
N ARG A 44 7.08 7.09 -0.22
CA ARG A 44 6.79 6.48 -1.52
C ARG A 44 6.24 7.51 -2.50
N VAL A 45 5.33 8.37 -2.06
CA VAL A 45 4.57 9.27 -2.93
C VAL A 45 5.09 10.70 -2.98
N ASN A 46 5.94 11.10 -2.04
CA ASN A 46 6.48 12.46 -1.97
C ASN A 46 7.25 12.89 -3.23
N VAL A 47 7.81 11.95 -3.99
CA VAL A 47 8.46 12.24 -5.27
C VAL A 47 7.50 12.88 -6.28
N GLY A 48 6.19 12.61 -6.17
CA GLY A 48 5.13 13.24 -6.96
C GLY A 48 4.86 14.70 -6.60
N PHE A 49 5.23 15.13 -5.40
CA PHE A 49 5.31 16.55 -5.02
C PHE A 49 6.66 17.14 -5.42
N ALA A 50 7.76 16.42 -5.17
CA ALA A 50 9.11 16.89 -5.46
C ALA A 50 9.26 17.30 -6.92
N LYS A 51 8.71 16.51 -7.85
CA LYS A 51 8.74 16.79 -9.30
C LYS A 51 8.25 18.19 -9.69
N LEU A 52 7.37 18.82 -8.88
CA LEU A 52 6.82 20.13 -9.18
C LEU A 52 7.92 21.21 -9.21
N GLN A 53 9.03 21.01 -8.52
CA GLN A 53 10.20 21.90 -8.56
C GLN A 53 11.44 21.17 -9.10
N MET A 54 11.62 19.91 -8.72
CA MET A 54 12.81 19.11 -9.01
C MET A 54 13.11 18.94 -10.50
N LEU A 55 12.09 18.81 -11.36
CA LEU A 55 12.35 18.59 -12.79
C LEU A 55 12.98 19.81 -13.45
N ASP A 56 12.51 21.00 -13.09
CA ASP A 56 13.06 22.26 -13.60
C ASP A 56 14.47 22.47 -13.05
N ASP A 57 14.66 22.31 -11.73
CA ASP A 57 15.96 22.46 -11.05
C ASP A 57 17.04 21.51 -11.60
N LEU A 58 16.65 20.29 -11.99
CA LEU A 58 17.55 19.25 -12.48
C LEU A 58 17.59 19.14 -14.01
N SER A 59 16.79 19.95 -14.72
CA SER A 59 16.59 19.85 -16.17
C SER A 59 16.22 18.44 -16.64
N LEU A 60 15.33 17.77 -15.91
CA LEU A 60 14.84 16.42 -16.21
C LEU A 60 13.47 16.46 -16.88
N SER A 61 13.20 15.51 -17.78
CA SER A 61 11.89 15.39 -18.42
C SER A 61 10.88 14.60 -17.57
N ASP A 62 9.60 14.74 -17.89
CA ASP A 62 8.54 13.89 -17.32
C ASP A 62 8.76 12.40 -17.58
N SER A 63 9.39 12.02 -18.70
CA SER A 63 9.72 10.63 -19.00
C SER A 63 10.84 10.11 -18.11
N VAL A 64 11.82 10.97 -17.79
CA VAL A 64 12.84 10.65 -16.77
C VAL A 64 12.17 10.47 -15.41
N TYR A 65 11.29 11.39 -15.01
CA TYR A 65 10.50 11.22 -13.79
C TYR A 65 9.72 9.91 -13.78
N ALA A 66 8.97 9.62 -14.84
CA ALA A 66 8.12 8.44 -14.93
C ALA A 66 8.93 7.15 -14.77
N LEU A 67 10.07 7.06 -15.46
CA LEU A 67 10.97 5.91 -15.38
C LEU A 67 11.60 5.79 -13.99
N GLY A 68 12.08 6.88 -13.39
CA GLY A 68 12.64 6.83 -12.04
C GLY A 68 11.60 6.50 -10.97
N ALA A 69 10.38 7.03 -11.09
CA ALA A 69 9.26 6.65 -10.23
C ALA A 69 8.94 5.15 -10.35
N SER A 70 9.09 4.58 -11.55
CA SER A 70 8.80 3.18 -11.87
C SER A 70 9.89 2.19 -11.48
N ILE A 71 11.17 2.56 -11.63
CA ILE A 71 12.33 1.71 -11.31
C ILE A 71 12.36 1.29 -9.84
N PHE A 72 11.80 2.11 -8.95
CA PHE A 72 11.54 1.76 -7.55
C PHE A 72 10.84 0.39 -7.40
N PHE A 73 9.82 0.13 -8.22
CA PHE A 73 9.05 -1.11 -8.14
C PHE A 73 9.83 -2.33 -8.61
N TRP A 74 10.82 -2.17 -9.48
CA TRP A 74 11.75 -3.25 -9.85
C TRP A 74 12.66 -3.61 -8.69
N GLY A 75 13.26 -2.62 -8.03
CA GLY A 75 14.05 -2.84 -6.81
C GLY A 75 13.21 -3.51 -5.71
N TYR A 76 11.98 -3.04 -5.52
CA TYR A 76 11.06 -3.64 -4.56
C TYR A 76 10.72 -5.09 -4.91
N PHE A 77 10.25 -5.35 -6.14
CA PHE A 77 9.83 -6.67 -6.61
C PHE A 77 10.94 -7.72 -6.53
N LEU A 78 12.14 -7.41 -7.03
CA LEU A 78 13.26 -8.35 -7.08
C LEU A 78 13.75 -8.76 -5.69
N PHE A 79 13.70 -7.83 -4.72
CA PHE A 79 14.26 -8.03 -3.38
C PHE A 79 13.19 -8.32 -2.31
N GLU A 80 11.90 -8.29 -2.64
CA GLU A 80 10.79 -8.58 -1.72
C GLU A 80 10.91 -9.98 -1.12
N MET A 81 11.09 -11.00 -1.96
CA MET A 81 11.21 -12.39 -1.51
C MET A 81 12.51 -12.63 -0.70
N PRO A 82 13.72 -12.26 -1.19
CA PRO A 82 14.95 -12.37 -0.40
C PRO A 82 14.87 -11.66 0.95
N SER A 83 14.33 -10.44 0.98
CA SER A 83 14.21 -9.66 2.23
C SER A 83 13.32 -10.37 3.26
N ASN A 84 12.23 -10.99 2.85
CA ASN A 84 11.36 -11.73 3.78
C ASN A 84 11.99 -13.02 4.33
N LEU A 85 12.82 -13.71 3.55
CA LEU A 85 13.59 -14.86 4.05
C LEU A 85 14.58 -14.42 5.15
N LEU A 86 15.23 -13.28 4.94
CA LEU A 86 16.15 -12.69 5.91
C LEU A 86 15.41 -12.19 7.15
N LEU A 87 14.20 -11.63 7.01
CA LEU A 87 13.34 -11.26 8.13
C LEU A 87 13.02 -12.47 9.01
N HIS A 88 12.64 -13.60 8.39
CA HIS A 88 12.39 -14.84 9.13
C HIS A 88 13.65 -15.36 9.84
N ARG A 89 14.83 -15.21 9.24
CA ARG A 89 16.11 -15.67 9.80
C ARG A 89 16.61 -14.80 10.96
N TYR A 90 16.54 -13.48 10.82
CA TYR A 90 17.16 -12.51 11.74
C TYR A 90 16.18 -11.89 12.74
N GLY A 91 14.87 -12.19 12.62
CA GLY A 91 13.83 -11.62 13.46
C GLY A 91 13.19 -10.37 12.87
N ALA A 92 11.88 -10.24 13.08
CA ALA A 92 11.08 -9.14 12.54
C ALA A 92 11.49 -7.78 13.12
N ARG A 93 11.80 -7.72 14.41
CA ARG A 93 12.17 -6.47 15.11
C ARG A 93 13.40 -5.82 14.47
N PHE A 94 14.48 -6.59 14.35
CA PHE A 94 15.73 -6.09 13.81
C PHE A 94 15.61 -5.79 12.31
N TRP A 95 14.98 -6.69 11.55
CA TRP A 95 14.93 -6.56 10.10
C TRP A 95 14.02 -5.41 9.63
N ILE A 96 12.86 -5.21 10.26
CA ILE A 96 11.98 -4.07 9.98
C ILE A 96 12.72 -2.75 10.27
N ALA A 97 13.41 -2.65 11.42
CA ALA A 97 14.18 -1.46 11.73
C ALA A 97 15.32 -1.22 10.72
N ARG A 98 16.03 -2.27 10.29
CA ARG A 98 17.06 -2.17 9.24
C ARG A 98 16.48 -1.62 7.95
N ILE A 99 15.34 -2.15 7.50
CA ILE A 99 14.63 -1.63 6.32
C ILE A 99 14.40 -0.14 6.49
N MET A 100 13.78 0.28 7.59
CA MET A 100 13.48 1.68 7.89
C MET A 100 14.70 2.60 7.90
N ILE A 101 15.80 2.18 8.54
CA ILE A 101 17.05 2.95 8.56
C ILE A 101 17.62 3.09 7.14
N THR A 102 17.76 1.97 6.42
CA THR A 102 18.40 1.99 5.10
C THR A 102 17.58 2.75 4.07
N TRP A 103 16.25 2.58 4.06
CA TRP A 103 15.36 3.32 3.16
C TRP A 103 15.30 4.81 3.53
N GLY A 104 15.26 5.16 4.81
CA GLY A 104 15.33 6.56 5.26
C GLY A 104 16.60 7.28 4.82
N ILE A 105 17.76 6.64 4.95
CA ILE A 105 19.03 7.19 4.48
C ILE A 105 19.00 7.43 2.97
N VAL A 106 18.51 6.46 2.19
CA VAL A 106 18.44 6.60 0.72
C VAL A 106 17.41 7.66 0.31
N SER A 107 16.26 7.74 1.00
CA SER A 107 15.23 8.77 0.77
C SER A 107 15.80 10.16 0.98
N SER A 108 16.41 10.40 2.15
CA SER A 108 17.06 11.68 2.46
C SER A 108 18.22 12.01 1.51
N SER A 109 18.93 11.00 1.00
CA SER A 109 20.02 11.20 0.04
C SER A 109 19.54 11.72 -1.32
N MET A 110 18.27 11.54 -1.68
CA MET A 110 17.71 12.11 -2.93
C MET A 110 17.77 13.63 -2.96
N ALA A 111 17.72 14.31 -1.82
CA ALA A 111 17.93 15.75 -1.73
C ALA A 111 19.30 16.19 -2.29
N PHE A 112 20.27 15.29 -2.31
CA PHE A 112 21.66 15.53 -2.74
C PHE A 112 21.99 14.83 -4.07
N VAL A 113 20.99 14.56 -4.91
CA VAL A 113 21.17 13.84 -6.19
C VAL A 113 22.25 14.46 -7.09
N VAL A 114 22.37 15.80 -7.13
CA VAL A 114 23.38 16.49 -7.95
C VAL A 114 24.80 16.31 -7.39
N PRO A 115 25.09 16.66 -6.12
CA PRO A 115 26.39 16.37 -5.52
C PRO A 115 26.78 14.88 -5.62
N LEU A 116 25.83 13.96 -5.44
CA LEU A 116 26.09 12.53 -5.58
C LEU A 116 26.43 12.15 -7.02
N ALA A 117 25.70 12.68 -8.00
CA ALA A 117 26.01 12.45 -9.41
C ALA A 117 27.41 12.93 -9.78
N GLN A 118 27.82 14.11 -9.28
CA GLN A 118 29.17 14.64 -9.45
C GLN A 118 30.23 13.77 -8.77
N PHE A 119 30.00 13.37 -7.52
CA PHE A 119 30.93 12.54 -6.75
C PHE A 119 31.20 11.19 -7.43
N PHE A 120 30.16 10.55 -7.98
CA PHE A 120 30.28 9.27 -8.69
C PHE A 120 30.59 9.43 -10.19
N ASN A 121 30.74 10.66 -10.68
CA ASN A 121 30.99 10.99 -12.09
C ASN A 121 29.96 10.35 -13.06
N VAL A 122 28.68 10.52 -12.75
CA VAL A 122 27.55 10.04 -13.58
C VAL A 122 26.56 11.17 -13.86
N GLN A 123 25.64 10.96 -14.81
CA GLN A 123 24.58 11.92 -15.09
C GLN A 123 23.57 11.99 -13.94
N THR A 124 22.98 13.18 -13.72
CA THR A 124 21.94 13.41 -12.70
C THR A 124 20.74 12.47 -12.88
N SER A 125 20.32 12.22 -14.12
CA SER A 125 19.24 11.28 -14.45
C SER A 125 19.60 9.84 -14.02
N THR A 126 20.82 9.40 -14.29
CA THR A 126 21.33 8.10 -13.86
C THR A 126 21.36 7.99 -12.34
N MET A 127 21.88 9.00 -11.64
CA MET A 127 21.89 9.00 -10.17
C MET A 127 20.47 8.99 -9.59
N PHE A 128 19.55 9.74 -10.18
CA PHE A 128 18.13 9.70 -9.82
C PHE A 128 17.57 8.27 -9.95
N TYR A 129 17.80 7.58 -11.07
CA TYR A 129 17.39 6.19 -11.24
C TYR A 129 18.04 5.24 -10.23
N THR A 130 19.33 5.41 -9.97
CA THR A 130 20.06 4.59 -9.00
C THR A 130 19.48 4.76 -7.60
N LEU A 131 19.27 6.00 -7.13
CA LEU A 131 18.67 6.25 -5.82
C LEU A 131 17.24 5.71 -5.74
N ARG A 132 16.44 5.86 -6.80
CA ARG A 132 15.08 5.29 -6.85
C ARG A 132 15.08 3.76 -6.81
N PHE A 133 16.01 3.11 -7.50
CA PHE A 133 16.19 1.66 -7.45
C PHE A 133 16.61 1.19 -6.06
N LEU A 134 17.63 1.85 -5.47
CA LEU A 134 18.11 1.56 -4.13
C LEU A 134 17.03 1.76 -3.08
N LEU A 135 16.20 2.79 -3.22
CA LEU A 135 15.06 3.04 -2.35
C LEU A 135 14.10 1.84 -2.38
N GLY A 136 13.75 1.36 -3.57
CA GLY A 136 12.93 0.16 -3.77
C GLY A 136 13.56 -1.09 -3.15
N LEU A 137 14.86 -1.29 -3.35
CA LEU A 137 15.63 -2.39 -2.78
C LEU A 137 15.66 -2.34 -1.24
N CYS A 138 15.89 -1.17 -0.65
CA CYS A 138 15.96 -0.98 0.79
C CYS A 138 14.60 -1.19 1.46
N GLU A 139 13.54 -0.67 0.84
CA GLU A 139 12.14 -0.80 1.30
C GLU A 139 11.56 -2.20 1.05
N ALA A 140 12.19 -2.98 0.16
CA ALA A 140 11.73 -4.31 -0.22
C ALA A 140 11.51 -5.21 1.00
N GLY A 141 10.33 -5.85 1.04
CA GLY A 141 9.95 -6.74 2.12
C GLY A 141 9.36 -6.05 3.35
N PHE A 142 9.21 -4.72 3.38
CA PHE A 142 8.52 -4.05 4.49
C PHE A 142 7.06 -4.52 4.61
N PHE A 143 6.24 -4.34 3.57
CA PHE A 143 4.82 -4.68 3.63
C PHE A 143 4.56 -6.19 3.86
N PRO A 144 5.14 -7.12 3.09
CA PRO A 144 4.97 -8.55 3.36
C PRO A 144 5.65 -8.99 4.66
N GLY A 145 6.70 -8.28 5.09
CA GLY A 145 7.35 -8.52 6.37
C GLY A 145 6.45 -8.16 7.55
N VAL A 146 5.67 -7.08 7.42
CA VAL A 146 4.61 -6.76 8.38
C VAL A 146 3.49 -7.80 8.35
N ILE A 147 3.09 -8.30 7.17
CA ILE A 147 2.11 -9.40 7.07
C ILE A 147 2.63 -10.66 7.76
N LEU A 148 3.88 -11.04 7.50
CA LEU A 148 4.57 -12.17 8.12
C LEU A 148 4.65 -11.99 9.64
N TYR A 149 5.02 -10.79 10.09
CA TYR A 149 5.04 -10.47 11.50
C TYR A 149 3.66 -10.60 12.14
N MET A 150 2.59 -10.12 11.48
CA MET A 150 1.22 -10.34 11.98
C MET A 150 0.85 -11.82 12.10
N ASN A 151 1.36 -12.69 11.21
CA ASN A 151 1.15 -14.15 11.32
C ASN A 151 1.78 -14.74 12.60
N TYR A 152 2.79 -14.09 13.19
CA TYR A 152 3.38 -14.53 14.46
C TYR A 152 2.51 -14.19 15.67
N TRP A 153 1.51 -13.34 15.51
CA TRP A 153 0.68 -12.84 16.62
C TRP A 153 -0.80 -13.17 16.47
N PHE A 154 -1.29 -13.33 15.23
CA PHE A 154 -2.72 -13.46 14.94
C PHE A 154 -3.00 -14.72 14.12
N PRO A 155 -3.96 -15.56 14.56
CA PRO A 155 -4.59 -16.56 13.70
C PRO A 155 -5.27 -15.93 12.48
N ALA A 156 -5.40 -16.64 11.36
CA ALA A 156 -5.93 -16.13 10.09
C ALA A 156 -7.26 -15.36 10.23
N ARG A 157 -8.19 -15.88 11.05
CA ARG A 157 -9.50 -15.21 11.28
C ARG A 157 -9.33 -13.81 11.85
N ARG A 158 -8.41 -13.63 12.82
CA ARG A 158 -8.16 -12.36 13.51
C ARG A 158 -7.21 -11.46 12.73
N GLN A 159 -6.32 -12.05 11.94
CA GLN A 159 -5.38 -11.32 11.09
C GLN A 159 -6.10 -10.41 10.09
N SER A 160 -7.23 -10.85 9.51
CA SER A 160 -8.01 -10.03 8.56
C SER A 160 -8.45 -8.68 9.15
N VAL A 161 -8.81 -8.66 10.43
CA VAL A 161 -9.21 -7.45 11.17
C VAL A 161 -8.01 -6.55 11.43
N ALA A 162 -6.89 -7.12 11.89
CA ALA A 162 -5.64 -6.38 12.08
C ALA A 162 -5.14 -5.76 10.76
N MET A 163 -5.20 -6.52 9.67
CA MET A 163 -4.82 -6.05 8.34
C MET A 163 -5.70 -4.91 7.86
N SER A 164 -7.01 -5.00 8.08
CA SER A 164 -7.95 -3.93 7.71
C SER A 164 -7.62 -2.62 8.43
N GLY A 165 -7.28 -2.67 9.73
CA GLY A 165 -6.85 -1.50 10.50
C GLY A 165 -5.50 -0.94 10.02
N PHE A 166 -4.59 -1.81 9.62
CA PHE A 166 -3.29 -1.42 9.08
C PHE A 166 -3.38 -0.72 7.72
N LEU A 167 -4.26 -1.20 6.83
CA LEU A 167 -4.42 -0.63 5.48
C LEU A 167 -5.03 0.79 5.48
N VAL A 168 -5.68 1.22 6.56
CA VAL A 168 -6.11 2.62 6.75
C VAL A 168 -4.92 3.60 6.74
N ALA A 169 -3.70 3.13 7.04
CA ALA A 169 -2.49 3.95 6.96
C ALA A 169 -2.26 4.54 5.56
N ILE A 170 -2.69 3.86 4.48
CA ILE A 170 -2.45 4.31 3.11
C ILE A 170 -3.17 5.63 2.82
N PRO A 171 -4.52 5.72 2.89
CA PRO A 171 -5.17 7.00 2.64
C PRO A 171 -4.84 8.07 3.69
N LEU A 172 -4.55 7.66 4.93
CA LEU A 172 -4.12 8.59 5.97
C LEU A 172 -2.76 9.23 5.64
N SER A 173 -1.78 8.44 5.22
CA SER A 173 -0.46 8.93 4.82
C SER A 173 -0.51 9.76 3.54
N LEU A 174 -1.36 9.41 2.58
CA LEU A 174 -1.57 10.22 1.38
C LEU A 174 -2.16 11.59 1.71
N THR A 175 -3.11 11.64 2.66
CA THR A 175 -3.72 12.89 3.13
C THR A 175 -2.74 13.75 3.91
N LEU A 176 -2.03 13.16 4.88
CA LEU A 176 -1.09 13.90 5.72
C LEU A 176 0.15 14.30 4.91
N GLY A 177 0.68 13.36 4.13
CA GLY A 177 1.83 13.55 3.26
C GLY A 177 1.58 14.68 2.27
N SER A 178 0.41 14.77 1.63
CA SER A 178 0.16 15.86 0.70
C SER A 178 0.20 17.25 1.34
N VAL A 179 -0.35 17.40 2.55
CA VAL A 179 -0.33 18.66 3.29
C VAL A 179 1.09 18.99 3.76
N VAL A 180 1.79 18.00 4.34
CA VAL A 180 3.16 18.17 4.85
C VAL A 180 4.13 18.48 3.71
N SER A 181 4.06 17.75 2.60
CA SER A 181 4.89 17.98 1.41
C SER A 181 4.67 19.37 0.82
N GLY A 182 3.41 19.78 0.63
CA GLY A 182 3.09 21.11 0.12
C GLY A 182 3.57 22.23 1.04
N TRP A 183 3.37 22.08 2.35
CA TRP A 183 3.83 23.03 3.36
C TRP A 183 5.35 23.13 3.43
N LEU A 184 6.05 22.00 3.47
CA LEU A 184 7.52 21.95 3.49
C LEU A 184 8.09 22.62 2.25
N MET A 185 7.60 22.27 1.06
CA MET A 185 8.09 22.84 -0.20
C MET A 185 7.90 24.34 -0.31
N GLU A 186 6.82 24.89 0.28
CA GLU A 186 6.55 26.33 0.25
C GLU A 186 7.41 27.09 1.29
N GLN A 187 7.46 26.59 2.53
CA GLN A 187 8.08 27.31 3.64
C GLN A 187 9.61 27.19 3.71
N THR A 188 10.17 26.11 3.15
CA THR A 188 11.62 25.86 3.20
C THR A 188 12.34 26.24 1.91
N HIS A 189 11.62 26.76 0.91
CA HIS A 189 12.21 27.16 -0.36
C HIS A 189 13.25 28.27 -0.16
N GLY A 190 14.49 28.02 -0.60
CA GLY A 190 15.61 28.97 -0.46
C GLY A 190 16.29 28.95 0.92
N LEU A 191 15.78 28.17 1.88
CA LEU A 191 16.39 28.05 3.20
C LEU A 191 17.76 27.38 3.07
N SER A 192 18.81 28.02 3.57
CA SER A 192 20.21 27.54 3.48
C SER A 192 20.68 27.25 2.04
N GLY A 193 20.09 27.92 1.03
CA GLY A 193 20.46 27.73 -0.38
C GLY A 193 19.95 26.44 -1.02
N MET A 194 19.07 25.70 -0.36
CA MET A 194 18.43 24.49 -0.90
C MET A 194 17.01 24.78 -1.39
N SER A 195 16.60 24.10 -2.46
CA SER A 195 15.23 24.14 -2.97
C SER A 195 14.25 23.44 -2.01
N GLY A 196 12.99 23.85 -2.04
CA GLY A 196 11.94 23.30 -1.18
C GLY A 196 11.76 21.79 -1.31
N TRP A 197 11.88 21.23 -2.52
CA TRP A 197 11.82 19.78 -2.74
C TRP A 197 12.97 19.02 -2.05
N GLN A 198 14.16 19.62 -1.93
CA GLN A 198 15.31 18.98 -1.27
C GLN A 198 15.05 18.87 0.23
N TRP A 199 14.59 19.97 0.85
CA TRP A 199 14.20 19.98 2.25
C TRP A 199 13.05 19.03 2.55
N MET A 200 12.05 18.99 1.68
CA MET A 200 10.93 18.05 1.81
C MET A 200 11.44 16.60 1.83
N LEU A 201 12.19 16.16 0.81
CA LEU A 201 12.72 14.79 0.76
C LEU A 201 13.64 14.46 1.96
N LEU A 202 14.44 15.43 2.39
CA LEU A 202 15.31 15.27 3.56
C LEU A 202 14.49 15.07 4.84
N LEU A 203 13.56 15.99 5.13
CA LEU A 203 12.78 16.02 6.37
C LEU A 203 11.70 14.93 6.43
N GLU A 204 11.23 14.44 5.28
CA GLU A 204 10.28 13.33 5.22
C GLU A 204 10.96 11.96 5.36
N GLY A 205 12.20 11.81 4.88
CA GLY A 205 12.98 10.59 5.05
C GLY A 205 13.50 10.37 6.49
N LEU A 206 13.86 11.42 7.22
CA LEU A 206 14.41 11.33 8.58
C LEU A 206 13.46 10.65 9.62
N PRO A 207 12.14 10.93 9.64
CA PRO A 207 11.18 10.25 10.50
C PRO A 207 11.25 8.72 10.43
N SER A 208 11.55 8.13 9.27
CA SER A 208 11.66 6.68 9.14
C SER A 208 12.79 6.11 10.00
N ILE A 209 13.94 6.80 10.07
CA ILE A 209 15.09 6.44 10.90
C ILE A 209 14.72 6.54 12.38
N VAL A 210 14.04 7.62 12.78
CA VAL A 210 13.57 7.82 14.16
C VAL A 210 12.60 6.70 14.56
N VAL A 211 11.61 6.41 13.72
CA VAL A 211 10.64 5.33 13.98
C VAL A 211 11.32 3.97 14.00
N ALA A 212 12.39 3.75 13.23
CA ALA A 212 13.17 2.52 13.29
C ALA A 212 13.77 2.28 14.69
N PHE A 213 14.28 3.31 15.35
CA PHE A 213 14.75 3.19 16.73
C PHE A 213 13.62 2.92 17.72
N ILE A 214 12.42 3.46 17.48
CA ILE A 214 11.21 3.12 18.24
C ILE A 214 10.84 1.65 18.02
N VAL A 215 10.90 1.14 16.78
CA VAL A 215 10.69 -0.28 16.47
C VAL A 215 11.71 -1.14 17.22
N LEU A 216 12.98 -0.77 17.20
CA LEU A 216 14.00 -1.46 18.00
C LEU A 216 13.70 -1.41 19.49
N ALA A 217 13.13 -0.34 20.04
CA ALA A 217 12.84 -0.27 21.47
C ALA A 217 11.57 -1.05 21.88
N PHE A 218 10.53 -1.05 21.05
CA PHE A 218 9.18 -1.47 21.46
C PHE A 218 8.62 -2.70 20.75
N LEU A 219 9.12 -3.05 19.56
CA LEU A 219 8.64 -4.24 18.83
C LEU A 219 9.33 -5.49 19.37
N GLY A 220 8.56 -6.57 19.63
CA GLY A 220 9.11 -7.88 19.99
C GLY A 220 8.97 -8.84 18.82
N ASP A 221 9.85 -9.84 18.67
CA ASP A 221 9.83 -10.75 17.51
C ASP A 221 8.65 -11.73 17.48
N GLY A 222 7.99 -11.93 18.62
CA GLY A 222 6.82 -12.79 18.75
C GLY A 222 6.34 -12.91 20.20
N PRO A 223 5.28 -13.72 20.45
CA PRO A 223 4.67 -13.88 21.77
C PRO A 223 5.67 -14.26 22.89
N ASP A 224 6.65 -15.10 22.58
CA ASP A 224 7.64 -15.57 23.57
C ASP A 224 8.54 -14.44 24.07
N SER A 225 8.97 -13.57 23.16
CA SER A 225 9.81 -12.40 23.46
C SER A 225 9.05 -11.25 24.16
N ALA A 226 7.72 -11.33 24.23
CA ALA A 226 6.88 -10.25 24.73
C ALA A 226 6.99 -10.11 26.25
N LYS A 227 7.57 -9.00 26.73
CA LYS A 227 7.70 -8.72 28.19
C LYS A 227 6.39 -8.32 28.86
N TRP A 228 5.39 -7.88 28.10
CA TRP A 228 4.11 -7.36 28.60
C TRP A 228 3.00 -8.42 28.64
N LEU A 229 3.30 -9.66 28.23
CA LEU A 229 2.40 -10.80 28.30
C LEU A 229 2.73 -11.69 29.50
N SER A 230 1.68 -12.15 30.20
CA SER A 230 1.82 -13.17 31.25
C SER A 230 2.16 -14.54 30.65
N ALA A 231 2.70 -15.45 31.46
CA ALA A 231 2.99 -16.83 31.00
C ALA A 231 1.75 -17.55 30.47
N GLN A 232 0.59 -17.33 31.10
CA GLN A 232 -0.70 -17.90 30.67
C GLN A 232 -1.15 -17.32 29.32
N GLU A 233 -1.04 -16.00 29.12
CA GLU A 233 -1.37 -15.36 27.85
C GLU A 233 -0.48 -15.87 26.71
N LYS A 234 0.84 -16.02 26.95
CA LYS A 234 1.79 -16.59 25.98
C LYS A 234 1.43 -18.03 25.59
N ALA A 235 1.04 -18.86 26.56
CA ALA A 235 0.62 -20.23 26.31
C ALA A 235 -0.64 -20.31 25.42
N VAL A 236 -1.62 -19.43 25.66
CA VAL A 236 -2.84 -19.34 24.83
C VAL A 236 -2.52 -18.94 23.39
N LEU A 237 -1.72 -17.90 23.18
CA LEU A 237 -1.32 -17.46 21.83
C LEU A 237 -0.55 -18.57 21.09
N SER A 238 0.43 -19.17 21.76
CA SER A 238 1.25 -20.24 21.17
C SER A 238 0.42 -21.46 20.77
N ARG A 239 -0.55 -21.85 21.60
CA ARG A 239 -1.48 -22.96 21.30
C ARG A 239 -2.30 -22.66 20.05
N ASN A 240 -2.86 -21.46 19.94
CA ASN A 240 -3.73 -21.09 18.84
C ASN A 240 -2.95 -20.99 17.51
N LEU A 241 -1.73 -20.47 17.54
CA LEU A 241 -0.84 -20.40 16.36
C LEU A 241 -0.36 -21.79 15.90
N LYS A 242 -0.04 -22.69 16.84
CA LYS A 242 0.35 -24.08 16.52
C LYS A 242 -0.78 -24.87 15.88
N ARG A 243 -2.03 -24.67 16.34
CA ARG A 243 -3.22 -25.31 15.75
C ARG A 243 -3.41 -24.97 14.27
N GLU A 244 -3.06 -23.76 13.86
CA GLU A 244 -3.22 -23.29 12.48
C GLU A 244 -2.05 -23.69 11.56
N SER A 245 -0.85 -23.80 12.11
CA SER A 245 0.37 -24.13 11.34
C SER A 245 0.35 -25.58 10.81
N ALA A 246 -0.39 -26.48 11.46
CA ALA A 246 -0.49 -27.89 11.07
C ALA A 246 -1.20 -28.15 9.73
N HIS A 247 -1.89 -27.15 9.17
CA HIS A 247 -2.71 -27.29 7.96
C HIS A 247 -2.18 -26.56 6.72
N LYS A 248 -0.96 -25.99 6.77
CA LYS A 248 -0.39 -25.23 5.63
C LYS A 248 0.45 -26.13 4.72
N SER A 249 -0.12 -26.53 3.58
CA SER A 249 0.62 -27.14 2.46
C SER A 249 0.91 -26.06 1.41
N HIS A 250 2.16 -26.00 0.92
CA HIS A 250 2.60 -25.05 -0.10
C HIS A 250 2.93 -25.78 -1.40
N SER A 251 2.23 -25.44 -2.49
CA SER A 251 2.61 -25.85 -3.84
C SER A 251 2.67 -24.65 -4.78
N VAL A 252 3.89 -24.12 -4.99
CA VAL A 252 4.16 -22.98 -5.87
C VAL A 252 3.86 -23.33 -7.33
N GLY A 253 4.19 -24.55 -7.77
CA GLY A 253 3.95 -25.00 -9.13
C GLY A 253 2.47 -25.11 -9.49
N ALA A 254 1.60 -25.45 -8.53
CA ALA A 254 0.15 -25.48 -8.74
C ALA A 254 -0.45 -24.07 -8.84
N ALA A 255 0.09 -23.10 -8.10
CA ALA A 255 -0.35 -21.71 -8.17
C ALA A 255 -0.09 -21.07 -9.55
N LEU A 256 1.11 -21.28 -10.12
CA LEU A 256 1.49 -20.73 -11.42
C LEU A 256 0.62 -21.22 -12.58
N ARG A 257 0.07 -22.44 -12.48
CA ARG A 257 -0.80 -23.04 -13.52
C ARG A 257 -2.27 -22.70 -13.35
N SER A 258 -2.65 -22.00 -12.28
CA SER A 258 -4.05 -21.72 -11.98
C SER A 258 -4.55 -20.48 -12.73
N PRO A 259 -5.54 -20.60 -13.63
CA PRO A 259 -6.11 -19.43 -14.33
C PRO A 259 -6.78 -18.44 -13.37
N ARG A 260 -7.24 -18.91 -12.21
CA ARG A 260 -7.84 -18.05 -11.16
C ARG A 260 -6.81 -17.11 -10.55
N VAL A 261 -5.57 -17.57 -10.37
CA VAL A 261 -4.46 -16.76 -9.86
C VAL A 261 -4.13 -15.64 -10.85
N TRP A 262 -4.06 -15.96 -12.15
CA TRP A 262 -3.80 -14.96 -13.19
C TRP A 262 -4.93 -13.95 -13.37
N LEU A 263 -6.20 -14.38 -13.27
CA LEU A 263 -7.34 -13.44 -13.28
C LEU A 263 -7.23 -12.45 -12.11
N LEU A 264 -6.98 -12.94 -10.89
CA LEU A 264 -6.80 -12.09 -9.71
C LEU A 264 -5.59 -11.17 -9.84
N THR A 265 -4.50 -11.67 -10.42
CA THR A 265 -3.29 -10.88 -10.69
C THR A 265 -3.57 -9.77 -11.69
N LEU A 266 -4.33 -10.05 -12.76
CA LEU A 266 -4.68 -9.05 -13.78
C LEU A 266 -5.63 -7.97 -13.22
N ILE A 267 -6.58 -8.35 -12.36
CA ILE A 267 -7.42 -7.40 -11.64
C ILE A 267 -6.55 -6.48 -10.77
N LEU A 268 -5.61 -7.05 -9.99
CA LEU A 268 -4.72 -6.26 -9.15
C LEU A 268 -3.84 -5.33 -9.97
N LEU A 269 -3.28 -5.83 -11.08
CA LEU A 269 -2.41 -5.06 -11.95
C LEU A 269 -3.14 -3.86 -12.56
N THR A 270 -4.35 -4.06 -13.08
CA THR A 270 -5.17 -2.98 -13.68
C THR A 270 -5.66 -1.97 -12.64
N PHE A 271 -6.13 -2.45 -11.48
CA PHE A 271 -6.53 -1.60 -10.37
C PHE A 271 -5.36 -0.77 -9.81
N ASN A 272 -4.26 -1.42 -9.44
CA ASN A 272 -3.12 -0.73 -8.84
C ASN A 272 -2.41 0.19 -9.86
N THR A 273 -2.49 -0.10 -11.17
CA THR A 273 -2.01 0.83 -12.21
C THR A 273 -2.73 2.16 -12.09
N GLY A 274 -4.07 2.14 -11.98
CA GLY A 274 -4.88 3.34 -11.76
C GLY A 274 -4.53 4.04 -10.44
N PHE A 275 -4.37 3.28 -9.35
CA PHE A 275 -4.01 3.83 -8.04
C PHE A 275 -2.64 4.52 -8.02
N TYR A 276 -1.57 3.83 -8.44
CA TYR A 276 -0.22 4.39 -8.42
C TYR A 276 -0.04 5.50 -9.45
N GLY A 277 -0.65 5.36 -10.63
CA GLY A 277 -0.65 6.42 -11.64
C GLY A 277 -1.30 7.69 -11.11
N LEU A 278 -2.44 7.59 -10.43
CA LEU A 278 -3.05 8.74 -9.77
C LEU A 278 -2.13 9.27 -8.66
N ALA A 279 -1.64 8.42 -7.76
CA ALA A 279 -0.83 8.84 -6.62
C ALA A 279 0.44 9.62 -7.00
N PHE A 280 1.15 9.20 -8.05
CA PHE A 280 2.38 9.85 -8.49
C PHE A 280 2.18 11.09 -9.36
N TRP A 281 0.98 11.30 -9.89
CA TRP A 281 0.70 12.39 -10.84
C TRP A 281 -0.35 13.37 -10.36
N LEU A 282 -1.12 13.05 -9.31
CA LEU A 282 -2.18 13.90 -8.78
C LEU A 282 -1.74 15.34 -8.48
N PRO A 283 -0.58 15.60 -7.84
CA PRO A 283 -0.12 16.98 -7.63
C PRO A 283 0.13 17.72 -8.96
N SER A 284 0.62 17.01 -9.99
CA SER A 284 0.83 17.58 -11.33
C SER A 284 -0.47 17.82 -12.09
N ILE A 285 -1.47 16.95 -11.91
CA ILE A 285 -2.80 17.12 -12.49
C ILE A 285 -3.44 18.41 -11.92
N ILE A 286 -3.36 18.60 -10.60
CA ILE A 286 -3.86 19.81 -9.94
C ILE A 286 -3.09 21.07 -10.39
N ARG A 287 -1.75 20.99 -10.51
CA ARG A 287 -0.95 22.10 -11.05
C ARG A 287 -1.33 22.45 -12.49
N ALA A 288 -1.57 21.43 -13.33
CA ALA A 288 -1.96 21.62 -14.72
C ALA A 288 -3.34 22.30 -14.86
N SER A 289 -4.22 22.18 -13.86
CA SER A 289 -5.49 22.93 -13.82
C SER A 289 -5.32 24.40 -13.42
N GLY A 290 -4.10 24.87 -13.11
CA GLY A 290 -3.77 26.29 -12.92
C GLY A 290 -3.31 26.68 -11.51
N VAL A 291 -3.32 25.75 -10.55
CA VAL A 291 -2.89 26.02 -9.17
C VAL A 291 -1.36 26.04 -9.09
N GLN A 292 -0.76 27.15 -8.64
CA GLN A 292 0.71 27.31 -8.64
C GLN A 292 1.36 27.08 -7.27
N SER A 293 0.70 27.43 -6.16
CA SER A 293 1.30 27.30 -4.83
C SER A 293 1.40 25.83 -4.41
N PRO A 294 2.59 25.34 -3.97
CA PRO A 294 2.77 23.99 -3.46
C PRO A 294 1.84 23.65 -2.29
N MET A 295 1.61 24.60 -1.37
CA MET A 295 0.68 24.41 -0.25
C MET A 295 -0.76 24.21 -0.74
N HIS A 296 -1.22 25.02 -1.69
CA HIS A 296 -2.57 24.86 -2.26
C HIS A 296 -2.71 23.51 -2.99
N ILE A 297 -1.69 23.10 -3.76
CA ILE A 297 -1.68 21.77 -4.39
C ILE A 297 -1.75 20.66 -3.33
N GLY A 298 -1.01 20.79 -2.23
CA GLY A 298 -1.02 19.85 -1.11
C GLY A 298 -2.37 19.73 -0.42
N LEU A 299 -3.02 20.87 -0.14
CA LEU A 299 -4.37 20.92 0.44
C LEU A 299 -5.43 20.32 -0.50
N LEU A 300 -5.38 20.65 -1.79
CA LEU A 300 -6.34 20.12 -2.78
C LEU A 300 -6.13 18.63 -3.03
N THR A 301 -4.89 18.13 -2.92
CA THR A 301 -4.59 16.69 -2.96
C THR A 301 -5.10 15.95 -1.71
N ALA A 302 -5.15 16.62 -0.56
CA ALA A 302 -5.62 16.03 0.69
C ALA A 302 -7.13 15.71 0.66
N ILE A 303 -7.93 16.52 -0.04
CA ILE A 303 -9.40 16.40 -0.10
C ILE A 303 -9.84 15.03 -0.66
N PRO A 304 -9.37 14.58 -1.85
CA PRO A 304 -9.69 13.25 -2.37
C PRO A 304 -9.34 12.09 -1.43
N TYR A 305 -8.17 12.14 -0.79
CA TYR A 305 -7.74 11.05 0.08
C TYR A 305 -8.51 11.03 1.41
N LEU A 306 -8.77 12.20 2.01
CA LEU A 306 -9.51 12.32 3.25
C LEU A 306 -10.95 11.80 3.09
N THR A 307 -11.62 12.21 2.01
CA THR A 307 -12.98 11.76 1.70
C THR A 307 -13.03 10.26 1.39
N ALA A 308 -12.01 9.74 0.71
CA ALA A 308 -11.89 8.33 0.40
C ALA A 308 -11.72 7.43 1.63
N ILE A 309 -11.19 7.93 2.75
CA ILE A 309 -11.17 7.18 4.03
C ILE A 309 -12.60 6.80 4.44
N PHE A 310 -13.54 7.76 4.39
CA PHE A 310 -14.93 7.51 4.77
C PHE A 310 -15.62 6.57 3.80
N ALA A 311 -15.43 6.77 2.49
CA ALA A 311 -15.99 5.90 1.45
C ALA A 311 -15.47 4.46 1.59
N MET A 312 -14.17 4.29 1.82
CA MET A 312 -13.52 2.99 2.00
C MET A 312 -14.08 2.24 3.22
N VAL A 313 -14.16 2.91 4.37
CA VAL A 313 -14.70 2.31 5.60
C VAL A 313 -16.17 1.94 5.42
N TRP A 314 -16.97 2.83 4.84
CA TRP A 314 -18.38 2.57 4.58
C TRP A 314 -18.59 1.39 3.62
N ASN A 315 -17.88 1.35 2.49
CA ASN A 315 -17.97 0.26 1.52
C ASN A 315 -17.56 -1.09 2.13
N ALA A 316 -16.48 -1.12 2.92
CA ALA A 316 -16.03 -2.33 3.62
C ALA A 316 -17.04 -2.83 4.67
N GLN A 317 -17.66 -1.91 5.43
CA GLN A 317 -18.70 -2.27 6.39
C GLN A 317 -19.96 -2.78 5.70
N HIS A 318 -20.39 -2.12 4.63
CA HIS A 318 -21.56 -2.52 3.87
C HIS A 318 -21.36 -3.89 3.21
N SER A 319 -20.19 -4.11 2.59
CA SER A 319 -19.83 -5.41 2.00
C SER A 319 -19.85 -6.55 3.02
N ARG A 320 -19.48 -6.28 4.27
CA ARG A 320 -19.55 -7.28 5.35
C ARG A 320 -20.99 -7.62 5.73
N LYS A 321 -21.92 -6.65 5.66
CA LYS A 321 -23.34 -6.84 5.99
C LYS A 321 -24.09 -7.57 4.88
N THR A 322 -23.84 -7.22 3.62
CA THR A 322 -24.56 -7.80 2.46
C THR A 322 -23.92 -9.08 1.93
N GLY A 323 -22.61 -9.25 2.12
CA GLY A 323 -21.85 -10.36 1.54
C GLY A 323 -21.59 -10.21 0.03
N GLU A 324 -22.09 -9.14 -0.61
CA GLU A 324 -22.02 -8.91 -2.06
C GLU A 324 -20.65 -8.40 -2.53
N ARG A 325 -19.58 -9.11 -2.14
CA ARG A 325 -18.18 -8.69 -2.34
C ARG A 325 -17.85 -8.37 -3.80
N ARG A 326 -18.48 -9.06 -4.75
CA ARG A 326 -18.31 -8.77 -6.20
C ARG A 326 -18.79 -7.37 -6.56
N LEU A 327 -19.97 -6.96 -6.08
CA LEU A 327 -20.53 -5.64 -6.37
C LEU A 327 -19.76 -4.55 -5.64
N HIS A 328 -19.40 -4.80 -4.39
CA HIS A 328 -18.56 -3.91 -3.59
C HIS A 328 -17.12 -3.77 -4.10
N ALA A 329 -16.70 -4.58 -5.08
CA ALA A 329 -15.45 -4.42 -5.81
C ALA A 329 -15.67 -3.77 -7.19
N ALA A 330 -16.63 -4.27 -7.98
CA ALA A 330 -16.88 -3.77 -9.34
C ALA A 330 -17.42 -2.33 -9.37
N ILE A 331 -18.36 -1.98 -8.49
CA ILE A 331 -18.96 -0.63 -8.46
C ILE A 331 -17.91 0.42 -8.11
N PRO A 332 -17.08 0.26 -7.07
CA PRO A 332 -16.01 1.22 -6.82
C PRO A 332 -14.97 1.30 -7.94
N ALA A 333 -14.66 0.20 -8.62
CA ALA A 333 -13.81 0.22 -9.82
C ALA A 333 -14.41 1.08 -10.95
N LEU A 334 -15.72 0.93 -11.18
CA LEU A 334 -16.47 1.74 -12.15
C LEU A 334 -16.47 3.23 -11.77
N ILE A 335 -16.80 3.54 -10.51
CA ILE A 335 -16.78 4.91 -9.98
C ILE A 335 -15.38 5.53 -10.13
N GLY A 336 -14.35 4.75 -9.79
CA GLY A 336 -12.95 5.13 -9.97
C GLY A 336 -12.60 5.48 -11.41
N GLY A 337 -12.92 4.58 -12.34
CA GLY A 337 -12.63 4.75 -13.76
C GLY A 337 -13.39 5.91 -14.40
N VAL A 338 -14.70 5.99 -14.17
CA VAL A 338 -15.54 7.10 -14.67
C VAL A 338 -15.10 8.42 -14.05
N GLY A 339 -14.80 8.45 -12.75
CA GLY A 339 -14.31 9.66 -12.07
C GLY A 339 -13.00 10.19 -12.67
N LEU A 340 -12.03 9.31 -12.98
CA LEU A 340 -10.80 9.74 -13.65
C LEU A 340 -11.08 10.29 -15.05
N VAL A 341 -11.91 9.61 -15.85
CA VAL A 341 -12.29 10.10 -17.18
C VAL A 341 -12.98 11.47 -17.10
N LEU A 342 -13.92 11.65 -16.19
CA LEU A 342 -14.62 12.92 -16.03
C LEU A 342 -13.69 14.02 -15.51
N SER A 343 -12.77 13.73 -14.58
CA SER A 343 -11.80 14.71 -14.11
C SER A 343 -10.92 15.26 -15.25
N ALA A 344 -10.49 14.39 -16.16
CA ALA A 344 -9.71 14.77 -17.33
C ALA A 344 -10.54 15.56 -18.35
N ALA A 345 -11.81 15.20 -18.55
CA ALA A 345 -12.72 15.93 -19.44
C ALA A 345 -13.04 17.35 -18.95
N PHE A 346 -13.15 17.52 -17.63
CA PHE A 346 -13.43 18.81 -16.99
C PHE A 346 -12.18 19.49 -16.42
N ALA A 347 -10.98 19.16 -16.92
CA ALA A 347 -9.72 19.67 -16.38
C ALA A 347 -9.55 21.21 -16.46
N HIS A 348 -10.35 21.88 -17.30
CA HIS A 348 -10.41 23.34 -17.45
C HIS A 348 -11.20 24.03 -16.32
N ASP A 349 -12.06 23.29 -15.61
CA ASP A 349 -12.83 23.76 -14.46
C ASP A 349 -12.24 23.12 -13.18
N VAL A 350 -11.44 23.89 -12.44
CA VAL A 350 -10.70 23.40 -11.26
C VAL A 350 -11.63 22.76 -10.22
N PRO A 351 -12.71 23.43 -9.73
CA PRO A 351 -13.66 22.80 -8.82
C PRO A 351 -14.23 21.47 -9.33
N LEU A 352 -14.65 21.43 -10.59
CA LEU A 352 -15.29 20.25 -11.16
C LEU A 352 -14.30 19.09 -11.37
N SER A 353 -13.09 19.40 -11.81
CA SER A 353 -11.98 18.43 -11.91
C SER A 353 -11.68 17.81 -10.54
N ILE A 354 -11.58 18.62 -9.49
CA ILE A 354 -11.30 18.15 -8.12
C ILE A 354 -12.46 17.33 -7.55
N LEU A 355 -13.71 17.70 -7.85
CA LEU A 355 -14.88 16.89 -7.50
C LEU A 355 -14.80 15.49 -8.12
N PHE A 356 -14.49 15.39 -9.41
CA PHE A 356 -14.37 14.10 -10.08
C PHE A 356 -13.12 13.31 -9.65
N LEU A 357 -12.00 13.96 -9.36
CA LEU A 357 -10.83 13.32 -8.75
C LEU A 357 -11.15 12.77 -7.36
N THR A 358 -11.97 13.48 -6.59
CA THR A 358 -12.46 13.04 -5.28
C THR A 358 -13.32 11.79 -5.42
N ILE A 359 -14.29 11.80 -6.35
CA ILE A 359 -15.13 10.63 -6.66
C ILE A 359 -14.26 9.45 -7.11
N ALA A 360 -13.29 9.70 -7.99
CA ALA A 360 -12.37 8.68 -8.48
C ALA A 360 -11.57 8.03 -7.34
N THR A 361 -10.98 8.85 -6.48
CA THR A 361 -10.16 8.42 -5.34
C THR A 361 -10.98 7.62 -4.33
N CYS A 362 -12.22 8.02 -4.06
CA CYS A 362 -13.18 7.25 -3.28
C CYS A 362 -13.42 5.86 -3.87
N GLY A 363 -13.64 5.76 -5.19
CA GLY A 363 -13.83 4.48 -5.88
C GLY A 363 -12.60 3.57 -5.79
N ILE A 364 -11.42 4.11 -6.13
CA ILE A 364 -10.15 3.39 -6.12
C ILE A 364 -9.85 2.82 -4.71
N LEU A 365 -9.88 3.66 -3.68
CA LEU A 365 -9.53 3.21 -2.32
C LEU A 365 -10.59 2.31 -1.71
N SER A 366 -11.86 2.45 -2.09
CA SER A 366 -12.94 1.56 -1.62
C SER A 366 -12.86 0.15 -2.18
N LEU A 367 -12.25 -0.04 -3.36
CA LEU A 367 -11.98 -1.37 -3.94
C LEU A 367 -10.90 -2.12 -3.16
N MET A 368 -9.85 -1.42 -2.72
CA MET A 368 -8.64 -2.03 -2.15
C MET A 368 -8.90 -3.07 -1.03
N PRO A 369 -9.67 -2.77 0.05
CA PRO A 369 -9.90 -3.75 1.11
C PRO A 369 -10.78 -4.91 0.66
N ILE A 370 -11.69 -4.69 -0.30
CA ILE A 370 -12.58 -5.74 -0.82
C ILE A 370 -11.78 -6.71 -1.69
N TYR A 371 -10.91 -6.20 -2.55
CA TYR A 371 -10.04 -7.00 -3.42
C TYR A 371 -9.29 -8.06 -2.61
N TRP A 372 -8.67 -7.66 -1.50
CA TRP A 372 -7.88 -8.59 -0.66
C TRP A 372 -8.71 -9.66 0.06
N THR A 373 -10.04 -9.61 0.00
CA THR A 373 -10.88 -10.72 0.44
C THR A 373 -11.09 -11.79 -0.64
N LEU A 374 -10.94 -11.44 -1.93
CA LEU A 374 -11.25 -12.31 -3.06
C LEU A 374 -10.28 -13.50 -3.20
N PRO A 375 -8.95 -13.35 -3.07
CA PRO A 375 -8.03 -14.48 -3.19
C PRO A 375 -8.34 -15.63 -2.23
N GLY A 376 -8.66 -15.31 -0.98
CA GLY A 376 -8.99 -16.32 0.04
C GLY A 376 -10.32 -17.05 -0.19
N GLN A 377 -11.21 -16.51 -1.04
CA GLN A 377 -12.48 -17.16 -1.41
C GLN A 377 -12.35 -18.00 -2.67
N ILE A 378 -11.57 -17.52 -3.64
CA ILE A 378 -11.49 -18.12 -4.98
C ILE A 378 -10.42 -19.23 -5.04
N LEU A 379 -9.37 -19.10 -4.23
CA LEU A 379 -8.27 -20.05 -4.16
C LEU A 379 -8.48 -20.99 -2.97
N SER A 380 -8.39 -22.30 -3.22
CA SER A 380 -8.48 -23.34 -2.20
C SER A 380 -7.31 -24.32 -2.29
N GLY A 381 -7.03 -25.01 -1.18
CA GLY A 381 -6.01 -26.05 -1.11
C GLY A 381 -4.55 -25.55 -1.13
N PRO A 382 -3.59 -26.45 -1.42
CA PRO A 382 -2.14 -26.18 -1.35
C PRO A 382 -1.62 -25.05 -2.25
N ALA A 383 -2.40 -24.67 -3.28
CA ALA A 383 -2.05 -23.61 -4.21
C ALA A 383 -2.45 -22.20 -3.71
N ALA A 384 -3.28 -22.08 -2.66
CA ALA A 384 -3.85 -20.81 -2.25
C ALA A 384 -2.80 -19.84 -1.67
N ALA A 385 -1.98 -20.30 -0.72
CA ALA A 385 -0.96 -19.45 -0.10
C ALA A 385 0.11 -18.99 -1.11
N ALA A 386 0.58 -19.90 -1.97
CA ALA A 386 1.54 -19.57 -3.02
C ALA A 386 0.92 -18.66 -4.09
N GLY A 387 -0.36 -18.84 -4.42
CA GLY A 387 -1.09 -17.97 -5.34
C GLY A 387 -1.26 -16.54 -4.81
N ILE A 388 -1.57 -16.38 -3.52
CA ILE A 388 -1.68 -15.06 -2.88
C ILE A 388 -0.32 -14.33 -2.90
N ALA A 389 0.77 -15.04 -2.61
CA ALA A 389 2.11 -14.48 -2.70
C ALA A 389 2.44 -14.02 -4.13
N LEU A 390 2.17 -14.87 -5.14
CA LEU A 390 2.38 -14.53 -6.54
C LEU A 390 1.56 -13.31 -6.98
N ILE A 391 0.27 -13.27 -6.60
CA ILE A 391 -0.62 -12.15 -6.86
C ILE A 391 -0.01 -10.85 -6.33
N ASN A 392 0.46 -10.85 -5.07
CA ASN A 392 1.06 -9.65 -4.47
C ASN A 392 2.34 -9.22 -5.20
N SER A 393 3.26 -10.15 -5.44
CA SER A 393 4.55 -9.84 -6.06
C SER A 393 4.37 -9.29 -7.48
N VAL A 394 3.60 -9.97 -8.33
CA VAL A 394 3.33 -9.48 -9.70
C VAL A 394 2.48 -8.20 -9.64
N GLY A 395 1.53 -8.14 -8.70
CA GLY A 395 0.70 -6.96 -8.47
C GLY A 395 1.48 -5.71 -8.10
N ASN A 396 2.65 -5.81 -7.48
CA ASN A 396 3.50 -4.65 -7.19
C ASN A 396 4.12 -4.03 -8.45
N LEU A 397 4.31 -4.80 -9.53
CA LEU A 397 4.78 -4.28 -10.82
C LEU A 397 3.79 -3.31 -11.47
N SER A 398 2.54 -3.25 -11.00
CA SER A 398 1.59 -2.23 -11.45
C SER A 398 2.04 -0.80 -11.16
N GLY A 399 2.94 -0.61 -10.18
CA GLY A 399 3.49 0.72 -9.88
C GLY A 399 4.38 1.22 -11.02
N PHE A 400 5.05 0.30 -11.72
CA PHE A 400 5.78 0.59 -12.95
C PHE A 400 4.82 1.02 -14.06
N THR A 401 3.77 0.23 -14.34
CA THR A 401 2.80 0.58 -15.39
C THR A 401 2.03 1.87 -15.06
N GLY A 402 1.65 2.08 -13.80
CA GLY A 402 0.91 3.26 -13.35
C GLY A 402 1.67 4.56 -13.60
N SER A 403 2.96 4.61 -13.29
CA SER A 403 3.76 5.81 -13.54
C SER A 403 4.15 5.97 -15.02
N MET A 404 4.52 4.87 -15.70
CA MET A 404 4.93 4.92 -17.11
C MET A 404 3.80 5.32 -18.07
N ILE A 405 2.58 4.80 -17.88
CA ILE A 405 1.45 5.10 -18.78
C ILE A 405 1.19 6.60 -18.86
N THR A 406 1.18 7.29 -17.71
CA THR A 406 0.95 8.74 -17.68
C THR A 406 2.12 9.51 -18.29
N GLY A 407 3.37 9.09 -18.02
CA GLY A 407 4.56 9.70 -18.60
C GLY A 407 4.57 9.61 -20.13
N ILE A 408 4.37 8.39 -20.67
CA ILE A 408 4.34 8.13 -22.12
C ILE A 408 3.17 8.87 -22.78
N ALA A 409 1.98 8.82 -22.17
CA ALA A 409 0.82 9.52 -22.72
C ALA A 409 1.06 11.03 -22.81
N LYS A 410 1.68 11.64 -21.79
CA LYS A 410 2.04 13.06 -21.81
C LYS A 410 3.11 13.36 -22.85
N GLU A 411 4.14 12.52 -22.99
CA GLU A 411 5.22 12.70 -23.96
C GLU A 411 4.70 12.66 -25.40
N VAL A 412 3.85 11.69 -25.74
CA VAL A 412 3.33 11.51 -27.10
C VAL A 412 2.30 12.59 -27.47
N THR A 413 1.52 13.07 -26.51
CA THR A 413 0.36 13.95 -26.80
C THR A 413 0.54 15.39 -26.34
N GLY A 414 1.56 15.69 -25.54
CA GLY A 414 1.74 16.99 -24.87
C GLY A 414 0.76 17.26 -23.73
N ASN A 415 -0.20 16.36 -23.44
CA ASN A 415 -1.28 16.59 -22.49
C ASN A 415 -1.34 15.51 -21.40
N ILE A 416 -1.17 15.92 -20.14
CA ILE A 416 -1.22 15.04 -18.97
C ILE A 416 -2.58 14.31 -18.81
N ASN A 417 -3.67 14.92 -19.28
CA ASN A 417 -5.01 14.35 -19.18
C ASN A 417 -5.17 13.04 -19.95
N ASN A 418 -4.37 12.83 -21.00
CA ASN A 418 -4.37 11.56 -21.75
C ASN A 418 -3.85 10.40 -20.91
N GLY A 419 -2.91 10.67 -20.00
CA GLY A 419 -2.51 9.70 -18.98
C GLY A 419 -3.66 9.39 -18.03
N THR A 420 -4.36 10.42 -17.54
CA THR A 420 -5.54 10.25 -16.66
C THR A 420 -6.65 9.43 -17.32
N TYR A 421 -6.93 9.63 -18.61
CA TYR A 421 -7.88 8.80 -19.37
C TYR A 421 -7.43 7.34 -19.43
N ALA A 422 -6.15 7.07 -19.69
CA ALA A 422 -5.61 5.71 -19.74
C ALA A 422 -5.70 5.02 -18.37
N LEU A 423 -5.41 5.73 -17.27
CA LEU A 423 -5.59 5.23 -15.91
C LEU A 423 -7.06 4.92 -15.60
N GLY A 424 -7.98 5.79 -16.04
CA GLY A 424 -9.42 5.56 -15.97
C GLY A 424 -9.85 4.29 -16.72
N ALA A 425 -9.34 4.09 -17.93
CA ALA A 425 -9.58 2.88 -18.72
C ALA A 425 -9.08 1.61 -18.02
N CYS A 426 -7.92 1.64 -17.36
CA CYS A 426 -7.44 0.51 -16.56
C CYS A 426 -8.42 0.13 -15.43
N LEU A 427 -9.03 1.11 -14.75
CA LEU A 427 -10.03 0.85 -13.72
C LEU A 427 -11.34 0.29 -14.30
N LEU A 428 -11.76 0.74 -15.48
CA LEU A 428 -12.90 0.17 -16.19
C LEU A 428 -12.64 -1.28 -16.62
N VAL A 429 -11.42 -1.60 -17.05
CA VAL A 429 -11.01 -2.99 -17.31
C VAL A 429 -11.03 -3.81 -16.02
N SER A 430 -10.54 -3.28 -14.90
CA SER A 430 -10.65 -3.95 -13.59
C SER A 430 -12.11 -4.24 -13.22
N CYS A 431 -13.02 -3.28 -13.42
CA CYS A 431 -14.46 -3.48 -13.23
C CYS A 431 -14.99 -4.64 -14.08
N ALA A 432 -14.67 -4.67 -15.37
CA ALA A 432 -15.10 -5.73 -16.28
C ALA A 432 -14.58 -7.11 -15.82
N LEU A 433 -13.30 -7.21 -15.46
CA LEU A 433 -12.69 -8.45 -14.98
C LEU A 433 -13.32 -8.94 -13.66
N ILE A 434 -13.63 -8.02 -12.74
CA ILE A 434 -14.33 -8.37 -11.48
C ILE A 434 -15.75 -8.85 -11.78
N ALA A 435 -16.45 -8.21 -12.72
CA ALA A 435 -17.80 -8.61 -13.12
C ALA A 435 -17.84 -10.01 -13.74
N MET A 436 -16.77 -10.41 -14.44
CA MET A 436 -16.59 -11.74 -15.02
C MET A 436 -16.38 -12.85 -13.98
N ILE A 437 -16.08 -12.53 -12.71
CA ILE A 437 -15.94 -13.55 -11.67
C ILE A 437 -17.30 -14.25 -11.46
N PRO A 438 -17.39 -15.58 -11.68
CA PRO A 438 -18.62 -16.32 -11.50
C PRO A 438 -19.08 -16.26 -10.04
N ARG A 439 -20.39 -16.01 -9.82
CA ARG A 439 -20.97 -15.96 -8.46
C ARG A 439 -20.71 -17.25 -7.66
N ALA A 440 -20.69 -18.40 -8.34
CA ALA A 440 -20.40 -19.69 -7.76
C ALA A 440 -18.99 -19.80 -7.14
N MET A 441 -18.03 -18.94 -7.51
CA MET A 441 -16.69 -18.93 -6.91
C MET A 441 -16.60 -18.09 -5.63
N LEU A 442 -17.64 -17.32 -5.30
CA LEU A 442 -17.63 -16.37 -4.19
C LEU A 442 -18.53 -16.81 -3.02
N ASN A 443 -19.42 -17.78 -3.26
CA ASN A 443 -20.23 -18.41 -2.24
C ASN A 443 -19.65 -19.79 -1.93
N PRO A 444 -19.24 -20.09 -0.68
CA PRO A 444 -18.94 -21.46 -0.33
C PRO A 444 -20.20 -22.33 -0.52
N PRO A 445 -20.07 -23.60 -0.96
CA PRO A 445 -21.21 -24.51 -0.94
C PRO A 445 -21.79 -24.52 0.49
N ALA A 446 -23.11 -24.39 0.60
CA ALA A 446 -23.79 -24.56 1.88
C ALA A 446 -23.32 -25.91 2.47
N GLU A 447 -22.77 -25.88 3.68
CA GLU A 447 -22.52 -27.11 4.43
C GLU A 447 -23.84 -27.88 4.48
N GLN A 448 -23.91 -29.00 3.75
CA GLN A 448 -24.96 -29.99 3.82
C GLN A 448 -24.65 -30.97 4.93
#